data_AF-A0A923VAL1-F1
#
_entry.id   AF-A0A923VAL1-F1
#
_cell.length_a   1.000
_cell.length_b   1.000
_cell.length_c   1.000
_cell.angle_alpha   90.00
_cell.angle_beta   90.00
_cell.angle_gamma   90.00
#
_symmetry.space_group_name_H-M   'P 1'
#
loop_
_entity.id
_entity.type
_entity.pdbx_description
1 polymer ?
#
loop_
_entity_poly.entity_id
_entity_poly.type
_entity_poly.pdbx_seq_one_letter_code
_entity_poly.pdbx_strand_id
1 'polypeptide(L)'
;LNLIRVTQQVPEKYFKHLKGTKGLYEIRVEAGNNIYRIFSFFDHGNLVVLGNAFQKKTQKTPKNEIDKALKIMKEYINEKVK
;
A
#
# COMPACT_ATOMS: atom_id res chain seq x y z
N LEU A 1 -1.81 10.16 -23.45
CA LEU A 1 -1.96 8.70 -23.24
C LEU A 1 -0.64 8.18 -22.69
N ASN A 2 -0.49 8.13 -21.36
CA ASN A 2 0.77 7.75 -20.75
C ASN A 2 0.90 6.22 -20.67
N LEU A 3 1.65 5.72 -21.63
CA LEU A 3 2.62 4.63 -21.56
C LEU A 3 2.72 3.92 -20.19
N ILE A 4 2.21 2.69 -20.11
CA ILE A 4 2.54 1.75 -19.03
C ILE A 4 4.03 1.45 -19.16
N ARG A 5 4.86 2.03 -18.29
CA ARG A 5 6.30 1.77 -18.27
C ARG A 5 6.56 0.53 -17.43
N VAL A 6 6.85 -0.59 -18.07
CA VAL A 6 7.22 -1.85 -17.40
C VAL A 6 8.65 -1.72 -16.88
N THR A 7 8.79 -1.40 -15.60
CA THR A 7 10.07 -1.42 -14.89
C THR A 7 10.21 -2.72 -14.13
N GLN A 8 11.38 -3.37 -14.17
CA GLN A 8 11.62 -4.61 -13.43
C GLN A 8 11.44 -4.44 -11.90
N GLN A 9 11.70 -3.24 -11.37
CA GLN A 9 11.50 -2.90 -9.96
C GLN A 9 10.79 -1.55 -9.83
N VAL A 10 9.82 -1.48 -8.93
CA VAL A 10 9.11 -0.22 -8.64
C VAL A 10 10.00 0.68 -7.77
N PRO A 11 10.27 1.92 -8.16
CA PRO A 11 11.07 2.84 -7.36
C PRO A 11 10.47 3.10 -5.97
N GLU A 12 11.32 3.28 -4.95
CA GLU A 12 10.88 3.56 -3.56
C GLU A 12 10.00 4.82 -3.45
N LYS A 13 10.16 5.77 -4.39
CA LYS A 13 9.28 6.95 -4.46
C LYS A 13 7.81 6.62 -4.68
N TYR A 14 7.49 5.51 -5.32
CA TYR A 14 6.12 5.08 -5.61
C TYR A 14 5.69 3.89 -4.78
N PHE A 15 6.61 3.02 -4.38
CA PHE A 15 6.32 1.83 -3.59
C PHE A 15 7.33 1.69 -2.45
N LYS A 16 6.90 2.04 -1.24
CA LYS A 16 7.77 2.14 -0.08
C LYS A 16 7.37 1.15 1.00
N HIS A 17 8.33 0.36 1.48
CA HIS A 17 8.11 -0.49 2.64
C HIS A 17 7.96 0.35 3.93
N LEU A 18 6.93 0.06 4.74
CA LEU A 18 6.76 0.70 6.05
C LEU A 18 7.67 0.04 7.09
N LYS A 19 8.76 0.72 7.44
CA LYS A 19 9.67 0.30 8.52
C LYS A 19 8.88 0.13 9.84
N GLY A 20 9.08 -1.00 10.51
CA GLY A 20 8.39 -1.34 11.77
C GLY A 20 7.10 -2.16 11.59
N THR A 21 6.72 -2.48 10.35
CA THR A 21 5.60 -3.40 10.07
C THR A 21 6.10 -4.69 9.43
N LYS A 22 5.38 -5.80 9.63
CA LYS A 22 5.70 -7.09 9.00
C LYS A 22 5.00 -7.18 7.63
N GLY A 23 5.64 -6.62 6.59
CA GLY A 23 5.20 -6.80 5.20
C GLY A 23 4.17 -5.80 4.67
N LEU A 24 4.05 -4.62 5.27
CA LEU A 24 3.18 -3.55 4.77
C LEU A 24 3.96 -2.56 3.90
N TYR A 25 3.35 -2.20 2.78
CA TYR A 25 3.91 -1.30 1.77
C TYR A 25 2.95 -0.14 1.50
N GLU A 26 3.50 1.06 1.30
CA GLU A 26 2.79 2.27 0.90
C GLU A 26 3.01 2.52 -0.59
N ILE A 27 1.92 2.51 -1.36
CA ILE A 27 1.90 3.00 -2.73
C ILE A 27 1.54 4.48 -2.71
N ARG A 28 2.29 5.30 -3.45
CA ARG A 28 2.04 6.74 -3.61
C ARG A 28 1.51 7.02 -4.99
N VAL A 29 0.32 7.61 -5.04
CA VAL A 29 -0.35 7.99 -6.28
C VAL A 29 -0.61 9.48 -6.25
N GLU A 30 -0.19 10.18 -7.29
CA GLU A 30 -0.46 11.61 -7.49
C GLU A 30 -1.44 11.74 -8.65
N ALA A 31 -2.58 12.40 -8.40
CA ALA A 31 -3.60 12.64 -9.41
C ALA A 31 -4.05 14.11 -9.32
N GLY A 32 -3.62 14.92 -10.30
CA GLY A 32 -3.77 16.38 -10.24
C GLY A 32 -3.07 16.94 -9.00
N ASN A 33 -3.79 17.76 -8.23
CA ASN A 33 -3.30 18.33 -6.97
C ASN A 33 -3.52 17.41 -5.75
N ASN A 34 -4.04 16.19 -5.95
CA ASN A 34 -4.33 15.26 -4.88
C ASN A 34 -3.26 14.18 -4.78
N ILE A 35 -2.83 13.89 -3.55
CA ILE A 35 -1.91 12.80 -3.25
C ILE A 35 -2.69 11.73 -2.49
N TYR A 36 -2.62 10.50 -2.98
CA TYR A 36 -3.23 9.32 -2.35
C TYR A 36 -2.13 8.38 -1.86
N ARG A 37 -2.38 7.77 -0.71
CA ARG A 37 -1.56 6.71 -0.16
C ARG A 37 -2.41 5.46 -0.05
N ILE A 38 -1.90 4.36 -0.59
CA ILE A 38 -2.57 3.06 -0.56
C ILE A 38 -1.67 2.12 0.23
N PHE A 39 -2.20 1.53 1.29
CA PHE A 39 -1.52 0.45 1.98
C PHE A 39 -1.77 -0.87 1.26
N SER A 40 -0.70 -1.61 1.07
CA SER A 40 -0.67 -2.87 0.34
C SER A 40 0.25 -3.86 1.03
N PHE A 41 0.06 -5.13 0.74
CA PHE A 41 0.90 -6.21 1.22
C PHE A 41 1.05 -7.27 0.15
N PHE A 42 2.14 -8.02 0.20
CA PHE A 42 2.33 -9.16 -0.68
C PHE A 42 1.60 -10.38 -0.11
N ASP A 43 0.95 -11.12 -1.00
CA ASP A 43 0.43 -12.47 -0.78
C ASP A 43 1.24 -13.45 -1.65
N HIS A 44 0.97 -14.76 -1.55
CA HIS A 44 1.74 -15.83 -2.19
C HIS A 44 2.21 -15.48 -3.63
N GLY A 45 3.54 -15.50 -3.82
CA GLY A 45 4.19 -15.17 -5.08
C GLY A 45 4.33 -13.66 -5.32
N ASN A 46 3.83 -13.18 -6.46
CA ASN A 46 3.91 -11.79 -6.89
C ASN A 46 2.58 -11.04 -6.75
N LEU A 47 1.64 -11.57 -5.95
CA LEU A 47 0.33 -10.96 -5.76
C LEU A 47 0.45 -9.80 -4.77
N VAL A 48 0.05 -8.61 -5.21
CA VAL A 48 -0.03 -7.42 -4.35
C VAL A 48 -1.50 -7.16 -4.02
N VAL A 49 -1.85 -7.23 -2.75
CA VAL A 49 -3.20 -6.92 -2.26
C VAL A 49 -3.24 -5.45 -1.85
N LEU A 50 -4.18 -4.70 -2.41
CA LEU A 50 -4.45 -3.32 -2.05
C LEU A 50 -5.50 -3.32 -0.94
N GLY A 51 -5.12 -2.87 0.25
CA GLY A 51 -6.01 -2.85 1.41
C GLY A 51 -6.78 -1.53 1.51
N ASN A 52 -6.15 -0.53 2.12
CA ASN A 52 -6.81 0.72 2.47
C ASN A 52 -6.15 1.90 1.74
N ALA A 53 -6.96 2.74 1.10
CA ALA A 53 -6.52 3.92 0.37
C ALA A 53 -7.09 5.19 1.01
N PHE A 54 -6.25 6.20 1.20
CA PHE A 54 -6.70 7.48 1.76
C PHE A 54 -6.05 8.66 1.03
N GLN A 55 -6.83 9.74 0.92
CA GLN A 55 -6.31 11.02 0.45
C GLN A 55 -5.44 11.64 1.54
N LYS A 56 -4.20 11.98 1.18
CA LYS A 56 -3.26 12.63 2.07
C LYS A 56 -3.70 14.07 2.30
N LYS A 57 -4.34 14.33 3.44
CA LYS A 57 -4.63 15.70 3.91
C LYS A 57 -3.52 16.27 4.80
N THR A 58 -2.65 15.42 5.36
CA THR A 58 -1.58 15.79 6.29
C THR A 58 -0.25 15.12 5.91
N GLN A 59 0.88 15.68 6.34
CA GLN A 59 2.21 15.19 5.92
C GLN A 59 2.55 13.81 6.53
N LYS A 60 2.13 13.59 7.78
CA LYS A 60 2.35 12.34 8.53
C LYS A 60 1.28 11.31 8.20
N THR A 61 1.68 10.05 8.10
CA THR A 61 0.78 8.93 7.97
C THR A 61 0.03 8.73 9.31
N PRO A 62 -1.31 8.77 9.33
CA PRO A 62 -2.06 8.59 10.57
C PRO A 62 -1.86 7.17 11.10
N LYS A 63 -1.57 7.02 12.40
CA LYS A 63 -1.42 5.70 13.03
C LYS A 63 -2.66 4.83 12.85
N ASN A 64 -3.84 5.44 12.98
CA ASN A 64 -5.13 4.76 12.80
C ASN A 64 -5.27 4.07 11.42
N GLU A 65 -4.72 4.67 10.37
CA GLU A 65 -4.80 4.07 9.03
C GLU A 65 -3.82 2.89 8.88
N ILE A 66 -2.67 2.93 9.55
CA ILE A 66 -1.72 1.82 9.65
C ILE A 66 -2.37 0.65 10.42
N ASP A 67 -3.00 0.93 11.55
CA ASP A 67 -3.66 -0.09 12.37
C ASP A 67 -4.81 -0.76 11.62
N LYS A 68 -5.60 0.01 10.87
CA LYS A 68 -6.63 -0.53 9.96
C LYS A 68 -6.02 -1.43 8.90
N ALA A 69 -4.93 -1.00 8.25
CA ALA A 69 -4.28 -1.80 7.21
C ALA A 69 -3.73 -3.13 7.76
N LEU A 70 -3.15 -3.11 8.96
CA LEU A 70 -2.70 -4.34 9.65
C LEU A 70 -3.87 -5.26 10.02
N LYS A 71 -5.02 -4.70 10.41
CA LYS A 71 -6.23 -5.47 10.68
C LYS A 71 -6.76 -6.15 9.42
N ILE A 72 -6.89 -5.39 8.33
CA ILE A 72 -7.33 -5.91 7.02
C ILE A 72 -6.41 -7.03 6.53
N MET A 73 -5.09 -6.85 6.67
CA MET A 73 -4.11 -7.87 6.29
C MET A 73 -4.31 -9.17 7.09
N LYS A 74 -4.51 -9.07 8.41
CA LYS A 74 -4.77 -10.24 9.27
C LYS A 74 -6.08 -10.94 8.91
N GLU A 75 -7.13 -10.17 8.67
CA GLU A 75 -8.44 -10.70 8.27
C GLU A 75 -8.33 -11.45 6.93
N TYR A 76 -7.68 -10.85 5.93
CA TYR A 76 -7.44 -11.49 4.63
C TYR A 76 -6.68 -12.82 4.77
N ILE A 77 -5.59 -12.85 5.54
CA ILE A 77 -4.81 -14.07 5.76
C ILE A 77 -5.67 -15.15 6.46
N ASN A 78 -6.44 -14.77 7.47
CA ASN A 78 -7.31 -15.71 8.19
C ASN A 78 -8.44 -16.27 7.31
N GLU A 79 -9.01 -15.46 6.41
CA GLU A 79 -10.02 -15.92 5.45
C GLU A 79 -9.44 -16.88 4.43
N LYS A 80 -8.19 -16.68 4.00
CA LYS A 80 -7.53 -17.55 3.03
C LYS A 80 -7.08 -18.91 3.57
N VAL A 81 -6.86 -19.00 4.88
CA VAL A 81 -6.43 -20.23 5.56
C VAL A 81 -7.62 -21.12 5.92
N LYS A 82 -8.84 -20.58 5.90
CA LYS A 82 -10.09 -21.36 6.00
C LYS A 82 -10.37 -22.12 4.70
#